data_AF-A0A662SZZ1-F1
#
_entry.id   AF-A0A662SZZ1-F1
#
_cell.length_a   1.000
_cell.length_b   1.000
_cell.length_c   1.000
_cell.angle_alpha   90.00
_cell.angle_beta   90.00
_cell.angle_gamma   90.00
#
_symmetry.space_group_name_H-M   'P 1'
#
loop_
_entity.id
_entity.type
_entity.pdbx_description
1 polymer ?
#
loop_
_entity_poly.entity_id
_entity_poly.type
_entity_poly.pdbx_seq_one_letter_code
_entity_poly.pdbx_strand_id
1 'polypeptide(L)'
;MKQLTAMLVFLLLASQALAAGYEDTLCQRFELLAGREIVVVANPESPDWEYASSLAEALTSAGMPCRLSSDLEFDVSMLGAVNIILVGGPIANKATKMLQDNLSVVFYSENGRIFMYAATVKLTGAQWGVVNMEEISGSWVVLLAGITRNGTKAAVKAFLEAKNLHREVAIIRARDSEYGVYICLPALSQAEKESRRIKPRGAGVVAVGLLELADG
;
A
#
# COMPACT_ATOMS: atom_id res chain seq x y z
N MET A 1 -0.83 -44.08 -27.81
CA MET A 1 -1.38 -42.72 -28.04
C MET A 1 -2.20 -42.18 -26.87
N LYS A 2 -3.18 -42.91 -26.30
CA LYS A 2 -4.05 -42.40 -25.22
C LYS A 2 -3.34 -41.95 -23.93
N GLN A 3 -2.24 -42.61 -23.53
CA GLN A 3 -1.49 -42.23 -22.32
C GLN A 3 -0.68 -40.93 -22.48
N LEU A 4 -0.20 -40.63 -23.68
CA LEU A 4 0.55 -39.39 -23.95
C LEU A 4 -0.38 -38.17 -23.89
N THR A 5 -1.61 -38.31 -24.39
CA THR A 5 -2.63 -37.26 -24.36
C THR A 5 -3.11 -36.97 -22.94
N ALA A 6 -3.27 -38.00 -22.10
CA ALA A 6 -3.65 -37.80 -20.69
C ALA A 6 -2.55 -37.11 -19.87
N MET A 7 -1.27 -37.41 -20.14
CA MET A 7 -0.14 -36.77 -19.47
C MET A 7 0.02 -35.30 -19.89
N LEU A 8 -0.22 -34.99 -21.18
CA LEU A 8 -0.18 -33.62 -21.69
C LEU A 8 -1.33 -32.75 -21.11
N VAL A 9 -2.53 -33.33 -20.98
CA VAL A 9 -3.68 -32.67 -20.35
C VAL A 9 -3.45 -32.47 -18.85
N PHE A 10 -2.84 -33.43 -18.15
CA PHE A 10 -2.49 -33.27 -16.73
C PHE A 10 -1.39 -32.22 -16.52
N LEU A 11 -0.40 -32.10 -17.42
CA LEU A 11 0.63 -31.04 -17.39
C LEU A 11 0.04 -29.65 -17.70
N LEU A 12 -0.90 -29.56 -18.64
CA LEU A 12 -1.62 -28.31 -18.94
C LEU A 12 -2.54 -27.89 -17.78
N LEU A 13 -3.27 -28.83 -17.18
CA LEU A 13 -4.13 -28.54 -16.03
C LEU A 13 -3.35 -28.30 -14.74
N ALA A 14 -2.20 -28.96 -14.54
CA ALA A 14 -1.31 -28.68 -13.42
C ALA A 14 -0.64 -27.31 -13.54
N SER A 15 -0.37 -26.83 -14.75
CA SER A 15 0.14 -25.46 -14.96
C SER A 15 -0.91 -24.39 -14.65
N GLN A 16 -2.19 -24.66 -14.93
CA GLN A 16 -3.29 -23.77 -14.55
C GLN A 16 -3.65 -23.90 -13.06
N ALA A 17 -3.48 -25.08 -12.45
CA ALA A 17 -3.68 -25.27 -11.02
C ALA A 17 -2.52 -24.73 -10.16
N LEU A 18 -1.28 -24.69 -10.70
CA LEU A 18 -0.16 -23.96 -10.08
C LEU A 18 -0.28 -22.44 -10.27
N ALA A 19 -0.96 -21.98 -11.33
CA ALA A 19 -1.34 -20.57 -11.48
C ALA A 19 -2.52 -20.17 -10.56
N ALA A 20 -3.33 -21.15 -10.11
CA ALA A 20 -4.39 -20.94 -9.12
C ALA A 20 -3.89 -20.89 -7.66
N GLY A 21 -2.59 -20.73 -7.43
CA GLY A 21 -1.98 -20.56 -6.11
C GLY A 21 -1.64 -19.11 -5.83
N TYR A 22 -2.64 -18.30 -5.45
CA TYR A 22 -2.53 -16.84 -5.23
C TYR A 22 -1.98 -16.10 -6.46
N GLU A 23 -2.85 -15.74 -7.41
CA GLU A 23 -2.51 -14.70 -8.39
C GLU A 23 -2.11 -13.46 -7.61
N ASP A 24 -0.84 -13.10 -7.70
CA ASP A 24 -0.32 -11.97 -6.96
C ASP A 24 -0.69 -10.69 -7.71
N THR A 25 -1.92 -10.24 -7.45
CA THR A 25 -2.62 -9.20 -8.21
C THR A 25 -1.97 -7.83 -8.12
N LEU A 26 -1.10 -7.58 -7.13
CA LEU A 26 -0.42 -6.29 -6.99
C LEU A 26 0.75 -6.09 -7.96
N CYS A 27 1.27 -7.16 -8.55
CA CYS A 27 2.14 -7.05 -9.72
C CYS A 27 1.39 -6.39 -10.90
N GLN A 28 0.06 -6.56 -10.94
CA GLN A 28 -0.88 -5.99 -11.91
C GLN A 28 -1.70 -4.83 -11.33
N ARG A 29 -1.24 -4.16 -10.27
CA ARG A 29 -1.99 -3.10 -9.56
C ARG A 29 -2.67 -2.03 -10.43
N PHE A 30 -2.10 -1.67 -11.58
CA PHE A 30 -2.76 -0.71 -12.49
C PHE A 30 -3.98 -1.32 -13.18
N GLU A 31 -3.95 -2.62 -13.49
CA GLU A 31 -5.10 -3.36 -14.02
C GLU A 31 -6.22 -3.45 -12.97
N LEU A 32 -5.86 -3.62 -11.69
CA LEU A 32 -6.83 -3.58 -10.58
C LEU A 32 -7.54 -2.23 -10.46
N LEU A 33 -6.84 -1.14 -10.78
CA LEU A 33 -7.42 0.21 -10.76
C LEU A 33 -8.19 0.56 -12.04
N ALA A 34 -8.10 -0.28 -13.08
CA ALA A 34 -8.72 -0.01 -14.37
C ALA A 34 -10.26 -0.09 -14.31
N GLY A 35 -10.92 0.60 -15.24
CA GLY A 35 -12.38 0.56 -15.39
C GLY A 35 -13.16 1.49 -14.46
N ARG A 36 -12.50 2.24 -13.58
CA ARG A 36 -13.11 3.32 -12.77
C ARG A 36 -12.22 4.54 -12.72
N GLU A 37 -12.84 5.69 -12.45
CA GLU A 37 -12.10 6.92 -12.13
C GLU A 37 -11.28 6.73 -10.85
N ILE A 38 -10.07 7.29 -10.85
CA ILE A 38 -9.16 7.33 -9.71
C ILE A 38 -9.15 8.75 -9.14
N VAL A 39 -9.37 8.87 -7.84
CA VAL A 39 -9.16 10.12 -7.12
C VAL A 39 -7.90 10.02 -6.28
N VAL A 40 -6.88 10.78 -6.65
CA VAL A 40 -5.67 10.94 -5.85
C VAL A 40 -5.92 12.06 -4.85
N VAL A 41 -5.72 11.77 -3.56
CA VAL A 41 -6.02 12.67 -2.45
C VAL A 41 -4.73 12.96 -1.68
N ALA A 42 -4.44 14.24 -1.51
CA ALA A 42 -3.34 14.72 -0.68
C ALA A 42 -3.69 16.06 -0.04
N ASN A 43 -2.91 16.46 0.96
CA ASN A 43 -3.03 17.79 1.56
C ASN A 43 -2.34 18.83 0.66
N PRO A 44 -3.04 19.87 0.14
CA PRO A 44 -2.45 20.88 -0.74
C PRO A 44 -1.32 21.71 -0.12
N GLU A 45 -1.28 21.82 1.21
CA GLU A 45 -0.25 22.56 1.95
C GLU A 45 0.95 21.67 2.32
N SER A 46 0.86 20.36 2.07
CA SER A 46 1.95 19.42 2.30
C SER A 46 2.82 19.29 1.05
N PRO A 47 4.16 19.15 1.19
CA PRO A 47 5.01 18.74 0.07
C PRO A 47 4.65 17.37 -0.53
N ASP A 48 3.84 16.56 0.16
CA ASP A 48 3.29 15.32 -0.40
C ASP A 48 2.33 15.58 -1.58
N TRP A 49 1.81 16.81 -1.74
CA TRP A 49 1.00 17.24 -2.87
C TRP A 49 1.74 17.11 -4.20
N GLU A 50 3.05 17.40 -4.22
CA GLU A 50 3.87 17.26 -5.43
C GLU A 50 3.93 15.78 -5.86
N TYR A 51 4.12 14.86 -4.91
CA TYR A 51 4.12 13.42 -5.19
C TYR A 51 2.75 12.94 -5.70
N ALA A 52 1.67 13.47 -5.12
CA ALA A 52 0.31 13.17 -5.55
C ALA A 52 0.02 13.71 -6.97
N SER A 53 0.50 14.91 -7.29
CA SER A 53 0.38 15.51 -8.63
C SER A 53 1.13 14.68 -9.67
N SER A 54 2.40 14.37 -9.42
CA SER A 54 3.19 13.52 -10.33
C SER A 54 2.59 12.13 -10.52
N LEU A 55 2.02 11.55 -9.46
CA LEU A 55 1.28 10.29 -9.54
C LEU A 55 0.04 10.41 -10.43
N ALA A 56 -0.78 11.45 -10.22
CA ALA A 56 -1.98 11.68 -11.02
C ALA A 56 -1.66 11.90 -12.51
N GLU A 57 -0.59 12.65 -12.80
CA GLU A 57 -0.08 12.85 -14.16
C GLU A 57 0.39 11.55 -14.79
N ALA A 58 1.13 10.70 -14.05
CA ALA A 58 1.59 9.41 -14.54
C ALA A 58 0.42 8.46 -14.84
N LEU A 59 -0.59 8.42 -13.97
CA LEU A 59 -1.81 7.62 -14.17
C LEU A 59 -2.60 8.09 -15.40
N THR A 60 -2.77 9.40 -15.54
CA THR A 60 -3.46 10.01 -16.70
C THR A 60 -2.70 9.73 -18.00
N SER A 61 -1.37 9.83 -17.98
CA SER A 61 -0.51 9.53 -19.13
C SER A 61 -0.58 8.05 -19.54
N ALA A 62 -0.88 7.17 -18.60
CA ALA A 62 -1.13 5.74 -18.83
C ALA A 62 -2.58 5.45 -19.28
N GLY A 63 -3.41 6.47 -19.51
CA GLY A 63 -4.79 6.32 -19.98
C GLY A 63 -5.80 5.98 -18.88
N MET A 64 -5.44 6.09 -17.60
CA MET A 64 -6.38 5.89 -16.49
C MET A 64 -7.05 7.22 -16.13
N PRO A 65 -8.40 7.32 -16.14
CA PRO A 65 -9.10 8.54 -15.74
C PRO A 65 -8.78 8.86 -14.28
N CYS A 66 -8.10 9.99 -14.07
CA CYS A 66 -7.57 10.35 -12.77
C CYS A 66 -7.78 11.85 -12.50
N ARG A 67 -8.11 12.20 -11.25
CA ARG A 67 -8.10 13.60 -10.79
C ARG A 67 -7.42 13.71 -9.43
N LEU A 68 -6.82 14.87 -9.18
CA LEU A 68 -6.25 15.24 -7.90
C LEU A 68 -7.31 15.98 -7.06
N SER A 69 -7.37 15.70 -5.76
CA SER A 69 -8.35 16.27 -4.82
C SER A 69 -7.71 16.56 -3.47
N SER A 70 -8.25 17.55 -2.76
CA SER A 70 -7.79 17.93 -1.43
C SER A 70 -8.21 16.90 -0.37
N ASP A 71 -7.38 16.71 0.66
CA ASP A 71 -7.70 15.88 1.83
C ASP A 71 -8.94 16.36 2.60
N LEU A 72 -9.32 17.63 2.45
CA LEU A 72 -10.57 18.19 2.98
C LEU A 72 -11.82 17.62 2.29
N GLU A 73 -11.72 17.29 1.01
CA GLU A 73 -12.82 16.74 0.20
C GLU A 73 -12.96 15.23 0.36
N PHE A 74 -11.96 14.57 0.94
CA PHE A 74 -12.02 13.13 1.17
C PHE A 74 -13.10 12.76 2.20
N ASP A 75 -14.00 11.90 1.74
CA ASP A 75 -15.07 11.29 2.52
C ASP A 75 -15.30 9.82 2.13
N VAL A 76 -15.79 9.02 3.08
CA VAL A 76 -16.08 7.59 2.85
C VAL A 76 -17.23 7.35 1.88
N SER A 77 -18.12 8.32 1.65
CA SER A 77 -19.20 8.19 0.67
C SER A 77 -18.71 8.06 -0.78
N MET A 78 -17.44 8.38 -1.05
CA MET A 78 -16.82 8.20 -2.36
C MET A 78 -16.57 6.71 -2.71
N LEU A 79 -16.55 5.83 -1.71
CA LEU A 79 -16.38 4.40 -1.91
C LEU A 79 -17.55 3.81 -2.72
N GLY A 80 -17.24 2.83 -3.56
CA GLY A 80 -18.16 2.21 -4.51
C GLY A 80 -18.29 2.97 -5.85
N ALA A 81 -18.00 4.27 -5.88
CA ALA A 81 -18.06 5.09 -7.11
C ALA A 81 -16.71 5.22 -7.82
N VAL A 82 -15.64 5.44 -7.05
CA VAL A 82 -14.28 5.70 -7.58
C VAL A 82 -13.24 4.86 -6.84
N ASN A 83 -12.10 4.62 -7.48
CA ASN A 83 -10.90 4.16 -6.78
C ASN A 83 -10.23 5.35 -6.10
N ILE A 84 -9.61 5.14 -4.94
CA ILE A 84 -9.04 6.22 -4.12
C ILE A 84 -7.57 5.92 -3.86
N ILE A 85 -6.70 6.88 -4.13
CA ILE A 85 -5.28 6.82 -3.75
C ILE A 85 -4.99 7.94 -2.76
N LEU A 86 -4.56 7.58 -1.56
CA LEU A 86 -4.27 8.48 -0.46
C LEU A 86 -2.76 8.66 -0.37
N VAL A 87 -2.27 9.89 -0.53
CA VAL A 87 -0.82 10.19 -0.55
C VAL A 87 -0.44 11.09 0.62
N GLY A 88 0.45 10.59 1.48
CA GLY A 88 1.05 11.36 2.56
C GLY A 88 0.47 11.11 3.95
N GLY A 89 1.21 11.56 4.96
CA GLY A 89 0.94 11.28 6.38
C GLY A 89 -0.37 11.87 6.92
N PRO A 90 -0.71 13.15 6.65
CA PRO A 90 -1.95 13.76 7.15
C PRO A 90 -3.21 13.02 6.69
N ILE A 91 -3.32 12.74 5.38
CA ILE A 91 -4.46 12.00 4.84
C ILE A 91 -4.44 10.54 5.29
N ALA A 92 -3.25 9.91 5.42
CA ALA A 92 -3.13 8.58 6.00
C ALA A 92 -3.71 8.53 7.42
N ASN A 93 -3.41 9.52 8.27
CA ASN A 93 -3.96 9.59 9.63
C ASN A 93 -5.48 9.80 9.65
N LYS A 94 -6.02 10.62 8.73
CA LYS A 94 -7.47 10.82 8.60
C LYS A 94 -8.15 9.54 8.12
N ALA A 95 -7.65 8.94 7.04
CA ALA A 95 -8.19 7.72 6.45
C ALA A 95 -8.08 6.52 7.39
N THR A 96 -6.96 6.33 8.08
CA THR A 96 -6.80 5.23 9.04
C THR A 96 -7.68 5.39 10.28
N LYS A 97 -8.20 6.59 10.59
CA LYS A 97 -9.26 6.76 11.61
C LYS A 97 -10.64 6.44 11.07
N MET A 98 -10.95 6.87 9.84
CA MET A 98 -12.27 6.68 9.21
C MET A 98 -12.48 5.24 8.71
N LEU A 99 -11.40 4.60 8.26
CA LEU A 99 -11.38 3.27 7.64
C LEU A 99 -10.57 2.28 8.49
N GLN A 100 -10.41 2.55 9.80
CA GLN A 100 -9.49 1.81 10.69
C GLN A 100 -9.66 0.30 10.64
N ASP A 101 -10.90 -0.16 10.49
CA ASP A 101 -11.27 -1.58 10.47
C ASP A 101 -11.07 -2.22 9.10
N ASN A 102 -10.84 -1.41 8.08
CA ASN A 102 -10.73 -1.86 6.71
C ASN A 102 -9.29 -1.86 6.21
N LEU A 103 -8.40 -1.07 6.80
CA LEU A 103 -7.01 -0.95 6.37
C LEU A 103 -6.05 -1.78 7.22
N SER A 104 -5.12 -2.46 6.56
CA SER A 104 -4.05 -3.25 7.18
C SER A 104 -2.88 -2.38 7.66
N VAL A 105 -2.92 -1.06 7.39
CA VAL A 105 -1.95 -0.07 7.87
C VAL A 105 -2.56 0.87 8.90
N VAL A 106 -1.80 1.17 9.97
CA VAL A 106 -2.16 2.20 10.97
C VAL A 106 -0.93 2.99 11.36
N PHE A 107 -1.08 4.30 11.49
CA PHE A 107 -0.08 5.21 12.05
C PHE A 107 -0.51 5.68 13.43
N TYR A 108 0.43 5.78 14.36
CA TYR A 108 0.16 6.33 15.69
C TYR A 108 1.41 6.97 16.29
N SER A 109 1.21 7.87 17.26
CA SER A 109 2.28 8.52 18.00
C SER A 109 2.34 8.01 19.43
N GLU A 110 3.54 7.69 19.91
CA GLU A 110 3.82 7.27 21.28
C GLU A 110 5.13 7.92 21.74
N ASN A 111 5.10 8.65 22.86
CA ASN A 111 6.26 9.38 23.42
C ASN A 111 6.96 10.30 22.39
N GLY A 112 6.19 10.99 21.55
CA GLY A 112 6.72 11.90 20.53
C GLY A 112 7.34 11.22 19.30
N ARG A 113 7.24 9.89 19.19
CA ARG A 113 7.70 9.11 18.03
C ARG A 113 6.51 8.56 17.24
N ILE A 114 6.62 8.62 15.92
CA ILE A 114 5.63 8.02 15.02
C ILE A 114 6.00 6.55 14.80
N PHE A 115 4.99 5.71 14.88
CA PHE A 115 5.05 4.29 14.58
C PHE A 115 4.05 3.96 13.48
N MET A 116 4.42 2.99 12.65
CA MET A 116 3.56 2.44 11.63
C MET A 116 3.39 0.95 11.89
N TYR A 117 2.16 0.47 11.97
CA TYR A 117 1.86 -0.94 11.76
C TYR A 117 1.52 -1.13 10.30
N ALA A 118 2.23 -2.03 9.62
CA ALA A 118 1.92 -2.47 8.27
C ALA A 118 1.69 -3.99 8.32
N ALA A 119 0.43 -4.39 8.17
CA ALA A 119 -0.06 -5.72 8.51
C ALA A 119 0.37 -6.11 9.94
N THR A 120 1.21 -7.12 10.08
CA THR A 120 1.68 -7.67 11.37
C THR A 120 2.99 -7.04 11.87
N VAL A 121 3.61 -6.13 11.10
CA VAL A 121 4.94 -5.59 11.40
C VAL A 121 4.83 -4.18 11.99
N LYS A 122 5.56 -3.92 13.08
CA LYS A 122 5.71 -2.59 13.69
C LYS A 122 7.00 -1.95 13.20
N LEU A 123 6.92 -0.71 12.73
CA LEU A 123 8.04 0.04 12.16
C LEU A 123 8.19 1.39 12.87
N THR A 124 9.43 1.83 12.99
CA THR A 124 9.80 3.18 13.44
C THR A 124 11.08 3.64 12.75
N GLY A 125 11.28 4.95 12.66
CA GLY A 125 12.42 5.56 11.97
C GLY A 125 12.06 6.16 10.60
N ALA A 126 12.92 7.05 10.12
CA ALA A 126 12.60 7.94 9.01
C ALA A 126 12.48 7.25 7.65
N GLN A 127 13.13 6.11 7.47
CA GLN A 127 13.27 5.44 6.18
C GLN A 127 12.06 4.59 5.75
N TRP A 128 11.01 4.46 6.56
CA TRP A 128 9.93 3.50 6.27
C TRP A 128 8.72 4.14 5.60
N GLY A 129 8.35 3.58 4.46
CA GLY A 129 7.12 3.82 3.72
C GLY A 129 6.29 2.54 3.59
N VAL A 130 5.06 2.68 3.12
CA VAL A 130 4.16 1.57 2.85
C VAL A 130 3.31 1.86 1.62
N VAL A 131 3.10 0.81 0.83
CA VAL A 131 2.08 0.72 -0.20
C VAL A 131 1.05 -0.27 0.35
N ASN A 132 -0.18 0.17 0.59
CA ASN A 132 -1.25 -0.69 1.05
C ASN A 132 -2.46 -0.55 0.12
N MET A 133 -2.80 -1.61 -0.59
CA MET A 133 -3.86 -1.62 -1.59
C MET A 133 -4.89 -2.68 -1.22
N GLU A 134 -6.08 -2.23 -0.82
CA GLU A 134 -7.15 -3.10 -0.35
C GLU A 134 -8.48 -2.70 -0.99
N GLU A 135 -9.30 -3.68 -1.35
CA GLU A 135 -10.64 -3.46 -1.85
C GLU A 135 -11.62 -3.25 -0.69
N ILE A 136 -12.33 -2.12 -0.69
CA ILE A 136 -13.28 -1.73 0.34
C ILE A 136 -14.56 -1.27 -0.36
N SER A 137 -15.67 -1.96 -0.08
CA SER A 137 -17.00 -1.65 -0.65
C SER A 137 -16.98 -1.54 -2.19
N GLY A 138 -16.22 -2.42 -2.84
CA GLY A 138 -16.08 -2.46 -4.29
C GLY A 138 -15.13 -1.43 -4.89
N SER A 139 -14.48 -0.58 -4.09
CA SER A 139 -13.44 0.37 -4.53
C SER A 139 -12.07 -0.06 -4.04
N TRP A 140 -11.04 0.10 -4.87
CA TRP A 140 -9.67 0.00 -4.39
C TRP A 140 -9.29 1.26 -3.63
N VAL A 141 -8.80 1.06 -2.41
CA VAL A 141 -8.19 2.10 -1.59
C VAL A 141 -6.70 1.81 -1.50
N VAL A 142 -5.90 2.69 -2.11
CA VAL A 142 -4.43 2.62 -2.09
C VAL A 142 -3.91 3.68 -1.13
N LEU A 143 -3.17 3.27 -0.11
CA LEU A 143 -2.49 4.15 0.83
C LEU A 143 -1.00 4.16 0.54
N LEU A 144 -0.48 5.33 0.19
CA LEU A 144 0.93 5.60 -0.10
C LEU A 144 1.45 6.61 0.93
N ALA A 145 2.07 6.10 1.99
CA ALA A 145 2.49 6.94 3.11
C ALA A 145 3.76 6.40 3.78
N GLY A 146 4.45 7.25 4.52
CA GLY A 146 5.56 6.84 5.37
C GLY A 146 5.56 7.51 6.72
N ILE A 147 6.43 7.01 7.60
CA ILE A 147 6.67 7.60 8.93
C ILE A 147 7.21 9.04 8.78
N THR A 148 7.97 9.28 7.71
CA THR A 148 8.39 10.61 7.29
C THR A 148 8.14 10.80 5.79
N ARG A 149 8.36 12.03 5.32
CA ARG A 149 8.26 12.39 3.90
C ARG A 149 9.13 11.52 2.99
N ASN A 150 10.33 11.13 3.44
CA ASN A 150 11.20 10.25 2.66
C ASN A 150 10.56 8.86 2.46
N GLY A 151 9.89 8.35 3.49
CA GLY A 151 9.11 7.12 3.40
C GLY A 151 7.93 7.25 2.42
N THR A 152 7.18 8.37 2.47
CA THR A 152 6.08 8.65 1.52
C THR A 152 6.61 8.68 0.08
N LYS A 153 7.68 9.44 -0.18
CA LYS A 153 8.31 9.51 -1.50
C LYS A 153 8.71 8.13 -2.03
N ALA A 154 9.33 7.31 -1.18
CA ALA A 154 9.73 5.96 -1.54
C ALA A 154 8.52 5.06 -1.84
N ALA A 155 7.43 5.18 -1.07
CA ALA A 155 6.19 4.43 -1.32
C ALA A 155 5.54 4.80 -2.66
N VAL A 156 5.45 6.10 -2.99
CA VAL A 156 4.92 6.55 -4.29
C VAL A 156 5.79 6.06 -5.45
N LYS A 157 7.12 6.18 -5.32
CA LYS A 157 8.05 5.70 -6.34
C LYS A 157 7.95 4.18 -6.53
N ALA A 158 7.88 3.42 -5.43
CA ALA A 158 7.67 1.98 -5.49
C ALA A 158 6.34 1.63 -6.18
N PHE A 159 5.24 2.32 -5.84
CA PHE A 159 3.96 2.11 -6.50
C PHE A 159 4.00 2.37 -8.01
N LEU A 160 4.83 3.29 -8.50
CA LEU A 160 4.95 3.52 -9.94
C LEU A 160 5.85 2.50 -10.63
N GLU A 161 7.01 2.20 -10.05
CA GLU A 161 8.12 1.59 -10.78
C GLU A 161 8.37 0.11 -10.42
N ALA A 162 7.94 -0.32 -9.24
CA ALA A 162 8.33 -1.63 -8.73
C ALA A 162 7.60 -2.75 -9.50
N LYS A 163 8.38 -3.75 -9.91
CA LYS A 163 7.87 -4.95 -10.61
C LYS A 163 7.59 -6.11 -9.66
N ASN A 164 8.01 -5.98 -8.42
CA ASN A 164 7.94 -7.01 -7.39
C ASN A 164 7.05 -6.58 -6.20
N LEU A 165 6.15 -5.61 -6.39
CA LEU A 165 5.10 -5.36 -5.42
C LEU A 165 4.09 -6.49 -5.55
N HIS A 166 4.06 -7.30 -4.53
CA HIS A 166 3.25 -8.51 -4.48
C HIS A 166 2.51 -8.47 -3.13
N ARG A 167 1.29 -9.00 -3.03
CA ARG A 167 0.35 -8.88 -1.90
C ARG A 167 -0.10 -7.45 -1.57
N GLU A 168 -1.18 -7.35 -0.81
CA GLU A 168 -1.91 -6.12 -0.47
C GLU A 168 -1.05 -5.07 0.27
N VAL A 169 -0.07 -5.51 1.06
CA VAL A 169 0.75 -4.62 1.89
C VAL A 169 2.23 -4.79 1.57
N ALA A 170 2.88 -3.75 1.08
CA ALA A 170 4.32 -3.74 0.85
C ALA A 170 5.01 -2.67 1.72
N ILE A 171 6.01 -3.09 2.50
CA ILE A 171 6.85 -2.20 3.29
C ILE A 171 8.03 -1.77 2.44
N ILE A 172 8.23 -0.45 2.35
CA ILE A 172 9.23 0.17 1.50
C ILE A 172 10.29 0.84 2.38
N ARG A 173 11.56 0.58 2.07
CA ARG A 173 12.70 1.28 2.69
C ARG A 173 13.18 2.38 1.74
N ALA A 174 13.09 3.62 2.17
CA ALA A 174 13.73 4.75 1.51
C ALA A 174 15.26 4.62 1.61
N ARG A 175 15.93 4.92 0.50
CA ARG A 175 17.38 5.14 0.39
C ARG A 175 17.58 6.50 -0.29
N ASP A 176 18.77 7.08 -0.20
CA ASP A 176 19.02 8.48 -0.61
C ASP A 176 18.32 8.91 -1.90
N SER A 177 18.54 8.17 -3.01
CA SER A 177 17.92 8.40 -4.32
C SER A 177 17.00 7.25 -4.78
N GLU A 178 16.88 6.21 -3.98
CA GLU A 178 16.25 4.93 -4.34
C GLU A 178 15.21 4.47 -3.32
N TYR A 179 14.58 3.34 -3.61
CA TYR A 179 13.77 2.61 -2.66
C TYR A 179 14.13 1.12 -2.74
N GLY A 180 13.88 0.40 -1.66
CA GLY A 180 13.88 -1.06 -1.65
C GLY A 180 12.53 -1.57 -1.15
N VAL A 181 11.92 -2.49 -1.90
CA VAL A 181 10.80 -3.29 -1.37
C VAL A 181 11.39 -4.22 -0.31
N TYR A 182 11.06 -3.98 0.96
CA TYR A 182 11.63 -4.73 2.08
C TYR A 182 10.91 -6.06 2.28
N ILE A 183 9.57 -6.01 2.33
CA ILE A 183 8.73 -7.20 2.44
C ILE A 183 7.33 -6.89 1.91
N CYS A 184 6.69 -7.93 1.41
CA CYS A 184 5.33 -7.96 0.90
C CYS A 184 4.52 -8.94 1.74
N LEU A 185 3.37 -8.50 2.24
CA LEU A 185 2.56 -9.20 3.23
C LEU A 185 1.09 -9.18 2.79
N PRO A 186 0.34 -10.26 3.07
CA PRO A 186 -1.09 -10.25 2.85
C PRO A 186 -1.77 -9.20 3.74
N ALA A 187 -2.90 -8.68 3.27
CA ALA A 187 -3.80 -7.91 4.11
C ALA A 187 -4.22 -8.73 5.35
N LEU A 188 -4.44 -8.03 6.47
CA LEU A 188 -5.01 -8.63 7.66
C LEU A 188 -6.45 -9.06 7.38
N SER A 189 -6.87 -10.18 7.96
CA SER A 189 -8.29 -10.54 8.02
C SER A 189 -9.08 -9.51 8.82
N GLN A 190 -10.40 -9.48 8.63
CA GLN A 190 -11.29 -8.58 9.40
C GLN A 190 -11.15 -8.80 10.92
N ALA A 191 -11.13 -10.05 11.37
CA ALA A 191 -10.91 -10.38 12.78
C ALA A 191 -9.56 -9.87 13.32
N GLU A 192 -8.50 -9.92 12.50
CA GLU A 192 -7.19 -9.38 12.88
C GLU A 192 -7.21 -7.85 12.97
N LYS A 193 -7.85 -7.17 12.01
CA LYS A 193 -8.03 -5.70 12.03
C LYS A 193 -8.80 -5.23 13.26
N GLU A 194 -9.89 -5.93 13.60
CA GLU A 194 -10.68 -5.70 14.81
C GLU A 194 -9.85 -5.97 16.08
N SER A 195 -9.14 -7.10 16.16
CA SER A 195 -8.32 -7.46 17.32
C SER A 195 -7.14 -6.51 17.57
N ARG A 196 -6.63 -5.86 16.51
CA ARG A 196 -5.57 -4.85 16.62
C ARG A 196 -6.04 -3.62 17.41
N ARG A 197 -7.35 -3.35 17.50
CA ARG A 197 -7.93 -2.35 18.41
C ARG A 197 -7.66 -2.68 19.88
N ILE A 198 -7.49 -3.97 20.22
CA ILE A 198 -7.51 -4.48 21.59
C ILE A 198 -6.09 -4.71 22.15
N LYS A 199 -5.01 -4.62 21.35
CA LYS A 199 -3.68 -4.89 21.89
C LYS A 199 -3.19 -3.74 22.80
N PRO A 200 -2.91 -4.00 24.10
CA PRO A 200 -2.21 -3.04 24.94
C PRO A 200 -0.84 -2.75 24.34
N ARG A 201 -0.43 -1.48 24.45
CA ARG A 201 0.87 -0.94 23.99
C ARG A 201 2.00 -1.94 24.28
N GLY A 202 2.71 -2.40 23.23
CA GLY A 202 3.99 -3.09 23.38
C GLY A 202 4.21 -4.40 22.62
N ALA A 203 3.19 -5.06 22.06
CA ALA A 203 3.37 -6.35 21.37
C ALA A 203 3.35 -6.23 19.84
N GLY A 204 4.53 -6.31 19.23
CA GLY A 204 4.74 -6.43 17.78
C GLY A 204 6.23 -6.50 17.45
N VAL A 205 6.63 -7.29 16.45
CA VAL A 205 8.02 -7.32 15.96
C VAL A 205 8.37 -5.92 15.48
N VAL A 206 9.29 -5.25 16.19
CA VAL A 206 9.81 -3.94 15.80
C VAL A 206 10.93 -4.16 14.81
N ALA A 207 10.67 -3.94 13.52
CA ALA A 207 11.75 -3.73 12.58
C ALA A 207 12.32 -2.32 12.83
N VAL A 208 13.31 -2.24 13.71
CA VAL A 208 14.08 -1.01 13.92
C VAL A 208 14.94 -0.84 12.67
N GLY A 209 14.73 0.25 11.96
CA GLY A 209 15.70 0.66 10.96
C GLY A 209 17.03 0.89 11.65
N LEU A 210 18.02 0.03 11.39
CA LEU A 210 19.40 0.26 11.79
C LEU A 210 19.74 1.69 11.40
N LEU A 211 19.92 2.54 12.41
CA LEU A 211 20.71 3.74 12.30
C LEU A 211 21.98 3.33 11.57
N GLU A 212 22.26 3.95 10.43
CA GLU A 212 23.64 4.05 10.00
C GLU A 212 24.40 4.59 11.22
N LEU A 213 25.28 3.75 11.76
CA LEU A 213 26.32 4.21 12.64
C LEU A 213 27.01 5.30 11.82
N ALA A 214 26.88 6.54 12.28
CA ALA A 214 27.74 7.61 11.84
C ALA A 214 29.17 7.13 12.10
N ASP A 215 29.86 6.74 11.03
CA ASP A 215 31.29 6.54 11.07
C ASP A 215 31.93 7.92 11.29
N GLY A 216 32.66 8.00 12.41
CA GLY A 216 33.89 8.78 12.63
C GLY A 216 34.00 10.18 12.04
#